data_AF-A0A519SG05-F1
#
_entry.id   AF-A0A519SG05-F1
#
_cell.length_a   1.000
_cell.length_b   1.000
_cell.length_c   1.000
_cell.angle_alpha   90.00
_cell.angle_beta   90.00
_cell.angle_gamma   90.00
#
_symmetry.space_group_name_H-M   'P 1'
#
loop_
_entity.id
_entity.type
_entity.pdbx_description
1 polymer ?
#
loop_
_entity_poly.entity_id
_entity_poly.type
_entity_poly.pdbx_seq_one_letter_code
_entity_poly.pdbx_strand_id
1 'polypeptide(L)'
;LPFFTKGYNELGANMPKAITTLSLLKRNGYHSSFIMSTDAGFDNENLFIKTQGVDQLISKTNFNDFPAAHNSYWGYPDLDLMKKAVGFYAKLPVNKPFVSYIQTISMHTPYKVPEMDQYYAQMEEQMKKLGFDEAQKREHRSYKDQYATILYTDNAIRHLFQEFVKLPAYRNTIFIITGDHRLPEIPMSTKIDRYHVPLIIYSPMLKRNASVRSVSSHLDIAPSIVKFLQANYKLNAPKLVTWVGTGLDTVRQFRNIHRYPLKQTISDLTDYVSGEYFLSGQTLFSIRDNFALEPFQDDAKQSQLIGEFNQYRSQNNQVSQSLKLIPDSLYKKFKP
;
A
#
# COMPACT_ATOMS: atom_id res chain seq x y z
N LEU A 1 -6.80 -0.70 -9.76
CA LEU A 1 -7.90 -1.35 -10.50
C LEU A 1 -9.21 -0.73 -10.02
N PRO A 2 -10.32 -0.84 -10.77
CA PRO A 2 -11.65 -0.48 -10.27
C PRO A 2 -12.00 -1.26 -8.99
N PHE A 3 -12.94 -0.73 -8.21
CA PHE A 3 -13.37 -1.37 -6.97
C PHE A 3 -14.44 -2.42 -7.26
N PHE A 4 -14.16 -3.68 -6.98
CA PHE A 4 -15.17 -4.73 -7.03
C PHE A 4 -15.87 -4.85 -5.68
N THR A 5 -17.13 -5.27 -5.67
CA THR A 5 -17.98 -5.30 -4.46
C THR A 5 -17.30 -6.00 -3.30
N LYS A 6 -16.69 -7.17 -3.54
CA LYS A 6 -15.94 -7.95 -2.53
C LYS A 6 -14.42 -7.91 -2.75
N GLY A 7 -13.92 -6.97 -3.53
CA GLY A 7 -12.50 -6.96 -3.93
C GLY A 7 -12.22 -7.78 -5.19
N TYR A 8 -11.04 -7.57 -5.77
CA TYR A 8 -10.66 -8.13 -7.06
C TYR A 8 -10.41 -9.64 -6.97
N ASN A 9 -9.69 -10.07 -5.93
CA ASN A 9 -9.28 -11.45 -5.75
C ASN A 9 -10.46 -12.40 -5.52
N GLU A 10 -11.54 -11.91 -4.89
CA GLU A 10 -12.79 -12.64 -4.68
C GLU A 10 -13.51 -13.05 -5.96
N LEU A 11 -13.16 -12.47 -7.12
CA LEU A 11 -13.65 -12.95 -8.41
C LEU A 11 -13.06 -14.30 -8.82
N GLY A 12 -11.99 -14.75 -8.14
CA GLY A 12 -11.35 -16.04 -8.39
C GLY A 12 -10.94 -16.18 -9.86
N ALA A 13 -11.33 -17.31 -10.48
CA ALA A 13 -11.06 -17.57 -11.90
C ALA A 13 -11.73 -16.56 -12.86
N ASN A 14 -12.72 -15.79 -12.39
CA ASN A 14 -13.42 -14.76 -13.17
C ASN A 14 -12.77 -13.38 -13.07
N MET A 15 -11.61 -13.26 -12.40
CA MET A 15 -10.84 -12.02 -12.41
C MET A 15 -10.64 -11.54 -13.85
N PRO A 16 -11.05 -10.30 -14.19
CA PRO A 16 -10.90 -9.79 -15.55
C PRO A 16 -9.42 -9.68 -15.92
N LYS A 17 -9.12 -9.59 -17.21
CA LYS A 17 -7.75 -9.38 -17.68
C LYS A 17 -7.28 -7.99 -17.25
N ALA A 18 -6.13 -7.91 -16.59
CA ALA A 18 -5.52 -6.65 -16.19
C ALA A 18 -4.00 -6.67 -16.37
N ILE A 19 -3.42 -5.49 -16.62
CA ILE A 19 -1.97 -5.28 -16.67
C ILE A 19 -1.60 -4.52 -15.39
N THR A 20 -0.90 -5.20 -14.48
CA THR A 20 -0.42 -4.63 -13.23
C THR A 20 1.05 -4.23 -13.36
N THR A 21 1.59 -3.49 -12.39
CA THR A 21 3.01 -3.15 -12.36
C THR A 21 3.90 -4.40 -12.40
N LEU A 22 3.50 -5.49 -11.72
CA LEU A 22 4.23 -6.76 -11.73
C LEU A 22 4.32 -7.37 -13.14
N SER A 23 3.18 -7.54 -13.82
CA SER A 23 3.15 -8.15 -15.16
C SER A 23 3.79 -7.25 -16.22
N LEU A 24 3.55 -5.94 -16.13
CA LEU A 24 4.14 -4.95 -17.04
C LEU A 24 5.67 -4.89 -16.93
N LEU A 25 6.22 -4.84 -15.73
CA LEU A 25 7.67 -4.78 -15.55
C LEU A 25 8.34 -6.10 -15.93
N LYS A 26 7.71 -7.25 -15.63
CA LYS A 26 8.18 -8.54 -16.12
C LYS A 26 8.27 -8.58 -17.65
N ARG A 27 7.22 -8.10 -18.34
CA ARG A 27 7.22 -7.99 -19.80
C ARG A 27 8.37 -7.13 -20.34
N ASN A 28 8.87 -6.20 -19.53
CA ASN A 28 10.00 -5.33 -19.83
C ASN A 28 11.34 -5.87 -19.28
N GLY A 29 11.43 -7.16 -19.01
CA GLY A 29 12.68 -7.84 -18.64
C GLY A 29 13.04 -7.78 -17.16
N TYR A 30 12.19 -7.20 -16.30
CA TYR A 30 12.41 -7.23 -14.86
C TYR A 30 12.17 -8.63 -14.32
N HIS A 31 13.01 -9.07 -13.38
CA HIS A 31 12.67 -10.20 -12.54
C HIS A 31 11.57 -9.80 -11.56
N SER A 32 10.44 -10.47 -11.56
CA SER A 32 9.32 -10.11 -10.69
C SER A 32 9.18 -11.06 -9.51
N SER A 33 8.99 -10.51 -8.32
CA SER A 33 8.80 -11.30 -7.10
C SER A 33 7.74 -10.74 -6.17
N PHE A 34 7.12 -11.63 -5.42
CA PHE A 34 6.19 -11.32 -4.34
C PHE A 34 6.60 -12.15 -3.12
N ILE A 35 6.89 -11.49 -2.01
CA ILE A 35 7.46 -12.08 -0.81
C ILE A 35 6.52 -11.77 0.36
N MET A 36 5.94 -12.82 0.93
CA MET A 36 5.06 -12.76 2.09
C MET A 36 5.44 -13.88 3.06
N SER A 37 5.11 -13.72 4.33
CA SER A 37 5.27 -14.77 5.34
C SER A 37 3.95 -15.47 5.69
N THR A 38 2.87 -15.11 4.99
CA THR A 38 1.51 -15.62 5.14
C THR A 38 1.21 -16.80 4.23
N ASP A 39 0.10 -17.49 4.49
CA ASP A 39 -0.44 -18.46 3.54
C ASP A 39 -0.96 -17.71 2.31
N ALA A 40 -0.34 -17.95 1.15
CA ALA A 40 -0.75 -17.32 -0.10
C ALA A 40 -2.17 -17.74 -0.55
N GLY A 41 -2.74 -18.81 -0.01
CA GLY A 41 -4.13 -19.18 -0.26
C GLY A 41 -5.15 -18.21 0.36
N PHE A 42 -4.74 -17.46 1.39
CA PHE A 42 -5.59 -16.46 2.03
C PHE A 42 -5.98 -15.35 1.03
N ASP A 43 -7.23 -14.90 1.10
CA ASP A 43 -7.81 -13.86 0.22
C ASP A 43 -7.54 -14.06 -1.29
N ASN A 44 -7.43 -15.32 -1.73
CA ASN A 44 -7.12 -15.70 -3.11
C ASN A 44 -5.83 -15.06 -3.69
N GLU A 45 -4.88 -14.64 -2.85
CA GLU A 45 -3.67 -13.93 -3.27
C GLU A 45 -2.82 -14.77 -4.23
N ASN A 46 -2.66 -16.07 -3.96
CA ASN A 46 -1.91 -16.99 -4.80
C ASN A 46 -2.44 -17.01 -6.23
N LEU A 47 -3.76 -17.02 -6.40
CA LEU A 47 -4.37 -16.99 -7.72
C LEU A 47 -4.09 -15.65 -8.42
N PHE A 48 -4.30 -14.53 -7.72
CA PHE A 48 -3.98 -13.20 -8.25
C PHE A 48 -2.52 -13.11 -8.69
N ILE A 49 -1.57 -13.43 -7.80
CA ILE A 49 -0.12 -13.34 -8.06
C ILE A 49 0.29 -14.24 -9.22
N LYS A 50 -0.19 -15.49 -9.27
CA LYS A 50 0.07 -16.42 -10.39
C LYS A 50 -0.47 -15.89 -11.71
N THR A 51 -1.67 -15.29 -11.72
CA THR A 51 -2.24 -14.71 -12.96
C THR A 51 -1.44 -13.52 -13.50
N GLN A 52 -0.70 -12.81 -12.63
CA GLN A 52 0.26 -11.77 -13.05
C GLN A 52 1.54 -12.34 -13.66
N GLY A 53 1.77 -13.66 -13.54
CA GLY A 53 2.94 -14.34 -14.06
C GLY A 53 4.22 -13.97 -13.30
N VAL A 54 4.16 -13.72 -11.99
CA VAL A 54 5.35 -13.39 -11.18
C VAL A 54 6.41 -14.51 -11.30
N ASP A 55 7.69 -14.17 -11.41
CA ASP A 55 8.76 -15.18 -11.52
C ASP A 55 8.94 -15.97 -10.21
N GLN A 56 8.85 -15.29 -9.07
CA GLN A 56 9.00 -15.89 -7.75
C GLN A 56 7.91 -15.44 -6.77
N LEU A 57 7.15 -16.41 -6.25
CA LEU A 57 6.33 -16.25 -5.06
C LEU A 57 7.05 -16.93 -3.89
N ILE A 58 7.38 -16.15 -2.86
CA ILE A 58 7.83 -16.65 -1.55
C ILE A 58 6.66 -16.46 -0.59
N SER A 59 6.16 -17.55 -0.01
CA SER A 59 5.09 -17.53 0.99
C SER A 59 5.47 -18.36 2.21
N LYS A 60 4.57 -18.50 3.19
CA LYS A 60 4.76 -19.27 4.44
C LYS A 60 5.38 -20.65 4.23
N THR A 61 5.07 -21.35 3.14
CA THR A 61 5.62 -22.69 2.85
C THR A 61 7.12 -22.69 2.53
N ASN A 62 7.71 -21.53 2.27
CA ASN A 62 9.13 -21.35 2.00
C ASN A 62 9.96 -21.01 3.24
N PHE A 63 9.39 -21.00 4.45
CA PHE A 63 10.05 -20.59 5.70
C PHE A 63 10.54 -21.78 6.55
N ASN A 64 10.77 -22.96 5.95
CA ASN A 64 11.22 -24.16 6.67
C ASN A 64 12.63 -24.01 7.31
N ASP A 65 13.37 -22.99 6.90
CA ASP A 65 14.67 -22.57 7.45
C ASP A 65 14.55 -21.71 8.72
N PHE A 66 13.33 -21.36 9.14
CA PHE A 66 13.06 -20.61 10.37
C PHE A 66 12.44 -21.52 11.43
N PRO A 67 12.63 -21.22 12.74
CA PRO A 67 12.03 -22.01 13.80
C PRO A 67 10.50 -22.06 13.67
N ALA A 68 9.93 -23.26 13.63
CA ALA A 68 8.48 -23.44 13.50
C ALA A 68 7.68 -22.74 14.62
N ALA A 69 8.29 -22.55 15.80
CA ALA A 69 7.70 -21.82 16.92
C ALA A 69 7.46 -20.32 16.65
N HIS A 70 8.13 -19.74 15.64
CA HIS A 70 7.89 -18.34 15.24
C HIS A 70 6.61 -18.19 14.40
N ASN A 71 6.12 -19.27 13.81
CA ASN A 71 4.95 -19.23 12.94
C ASN A 71 3.67 -19.03 13.78
N SER A 72 2.92 -17.98 13.44
CA SER A 72 1.59 -17.71 14.00
C SER A 72 0.48 -18.27 13.09
N TYR A 73 -0.78 -18.04 13.49
CA TYR A 73 -1.94 -18.28 12.63
C TYR A 73 -1.76 -17.56 11.28
N TRP A 74 -1.37 -16.29 11.31
CA TRP A 74 -1.22 -15.45 10.12
C TRP A 74 0.06 -15.76 9.33
N GLY A 75 1.17 -16.08 10.00
CA GLY A 75 2.45 -16.31 9.34
C GLY A 75 3.65 -16.09 10.24
N TYR A 76 4.85 -16.06 9.63
CA TYR A 76 6.09 -15.71 10.32
C TYR A 76 6.19 -14.19 10.54
N PRO A 77 6.84 -13.74 11.63
CA PRO A 77 6.93 -12.33 11.97
C PRO A 77 7.82 -11.56 10.98
N ASP A 78 7.66 -10.24 10.94
CA ASP A 78 8.23 -9.39 9.90
C ASP A 78 9.76 -9.43 9.89
N LEU A 79 10.43 -9.60 11.03
CA LEU A 79 11.89 -9.71 11.06
C LEU A 79 12.39 -10.94 10.28
N ASP A 80 11.67 -12.07 10.38
CA ASP A 80 11.99 -13.29 9.64
C ASP A 80 11.67 -13.12 8.16
N LEU A 81 10.56 -12.45 7.82
CA LEU A 81 10.24 -12.04 6.45
C LEU A 81 11.38 -11.19 5.84
N MET A 82 11.90 -10.20 6.58
CA MET A 82 12.98 -9.35 6.09
C MET A 82 14.29 -10.13 5.92
N LYS A 83 14.64 -11.03 6.84
CA LYS A 83 15.78 -11.95 6.67
C LYS A 83 15.64 -12.83 5.44
N LYS A 84 14.45 -13.40 5.21
CA LYS A 84 14.14 -14.21 4.02
C LYS A 84 14.29 -13.38 2.74
N ALA A 85 13.76 -12.16 2.74
CA ALA A 85 13.84 -11.25 1.60
C ALA A 85 15.30 -10.89 1.27
N VAL A 86 16.12 -10.53 2.27
CA VAL A 86 17.56 -10.26 2.10
C VAL A 86 18.27 -11.47 1.47
N GLY A 87 18.03 -12.67 2.00
CA GLY A 87 18.63 -13.90 1.47
C GLY A 87 18.19 -14.22 0.03
N PHE A 88 16.97 -13.83 -0.35
CA PHE A 88 16.50 -13.90 -1.74
C PHE A 88 17.23 -12.88 -2.63
N TYR A 89 17.28 -11.60 -2.23
CA TYR A 89 17.93 -10.55 -3.02
C TYR A 89 19.43 -10.79 -3.21
N ALA A 90 20.11 -11.38 -2.22
CA ALA A 90 21.52 -11.75 -2.31
C ALA A 90 21.82 -12.78 -3.43
N LYS A 91 20.80 -13.53 -3.86
CA LYS A 91 20.90 -14.55 -4.93
C LYS A 91 20.46 -14.02 -6.29
N LEU A 92 19.95 -12.79 -6.38
CA LEU A 92 19.49 -12.24 -7.66
C LEU A 92 20.66 -11.92 -8.60
N PRO A 93 20.48 -12.07 -9.92
CA PRO A 93 21.49 -11.67 -10.89
C PRO A 93 21.76 -10.15 -10.81
N VAL A 94 23.03 -9.77 -10.65
CA VAL A 94 23.45 -8.36 -10.50
C VAL A 94 23.08 -7.48 -11.71
N ASN A 95 23.00 -8.07 -12.90
CA ASN A 95 22.77 -7.35 -14.16
C ASN A 95 21.32 -7.40 -14.66
N LYS A 96 20.37 -7.86 -13.83
CA LYS A 96 18.95 -7.92 -14.21
C LYS A 96 18.13 -7.01 -13.29
N PRO A 97 17.32 -6.07 -13.83
CA PRO A 97 16.45 -5.26 -13.00
C PRO A 97 15.38 -6.15 -12.35
N PHE A 98 14.85 -5.73 -11.20
CA PHE A 98 13.79 -6.47 -10.53
C PHE A 98 12.67 -5.54 -10.07
N VAL A 99 11.48 -6.12 -9.94
CA VAL A 99 10.35 -5.56 -9.20
C VAL A 99 10.01 -6.56 -8.10
N SER A 100 9.90 -6.09 -6.87
CA SER A 100 9.59 -6.95 -5.73
C SER A 100 8.58 -6.27 -4.82
N TYR A 101 7.62 -7.06 -4.35
CA TYR A 101 6.66 -6.67 -3.32
C TYR A 101 6.96 -7.49 -2.07
N ILE A 102 7.10 -6.81 -0.93
CA ILE A 102 7.21 -7.45 0.39
C ILE A 102 5.94 -7.10 1.17
N GLN A 103 5.18 -8.10 1.59
CA GLN A 103 3.94 -7.93 2.36
C GLN A 103 4.17 -8.36 3.80
N THR A 104 4.17 -7.38 4.70
CA THR A 104 4.29 -7.56 6.16
C THR A 104 2.99 -8.06 6.78
N ILE A 105 3.07 -8.62 7.99
CA ILE A 105 1.90 -9.17 8.70
C ILE A 105 1.87 -8.86 10.20
N SER A 106 2.97 -8.39 10.80
CA SER A 106 3.09 -8.35 12.26
C SER A 106 2.19 -7.29 12.94
N MET A 107 1.80 -6.24 12.22
CA MET A 107 0.83 -5.24 12.66
C MET A 107 -0.62 -5.72 12.47
N HIS A 108 -0.92 -6.96 12.85
CA HIS A 108 -2.23 -7.58 12.70
C HIS A 108 -2.67 -8.26 14.00
N THR A 109 -3.98 -8.28 14.25
CA THR A 109 -4.56 -8.95 15.43
C THR A 109 -4.10 -10.41 15.55
N PRO A 110 -3.72 -10.92 16.73
CA PRO A 110 -3.88 -10.33 18.07
C PRO A 110 -2.72 -9.40 18.52
N TYR A 111 -1.95 -8.85 17.58
CA TYR A 111 -0.83 -7.93 17.85
C TYR A 111 0.26 -8.53 18.74
N LYS A 112 0.72 -9.73 18.37
CA LYS A 112 1.78 -10.46 19.09
C LYS A 112 2.98 -10.68 18.21
N VAL A 113 4.14 -10.26 18.70
CA VAL A 113 5.46 -10.45 18.08
C VAL A 113 6.45 -10.95 19.12
N PRO A 114 7.60 -11.51 18.71
CA PRO A 114 8.68 -11.83 19.63
C PRO A 114 9.13 -10.61 20.44
N GLU A 115 9.55 -10.84 21.68
CA GLU A 115 10.19 -9.83 22.54
C GLU A 115 9.31 -8.59 22.86
N MET A 116 7.98 -8.77 23.02
CA MET A 116 7.03 -7.67 23.30
C MET A 116 7.48 -6.72 24.41
N ASP A 117 8.05 -7.23 25.51
CA ASP A 117 8.45 -6.41 26.66
C ASP A 117 9.49 -5.34 26.30
N GLN A 118 10.38 -5.64 25.35
CA GLN A 118 11.32 -4.66 24.82
C GLN A 118 10.58 -3.51 24.12
N TYR A 119 9.57 -3.83 23.31
CA TYR A 119 8.82 -2.83 22.55
C TYR A 119 7.83 -2.05 23.43
N TYR A 120 7.31 -2.63 24.52
CA TYR A 120 6.60 -1.88 25.54
C TYR A 120 7.51 -0.85 26.21
N ALA A 121 8.76 -1.24 26.56
CA ALA A 121 9.72 -0.30 27.13
C ALA A 121 10.07 0.84 26.16
N GLN A 122 10.24 0.52 24.87
CA GLN A 122 10.45 1.53 23.83
C GLN A 122 9.26 2.47 23.68
N MET A 123 8.02 1.95 23.72
CA MET A 123 6.81 2.77 23.69
C MET A 123 6.78 3.78 24.84
N GLU A 124 7.10 3.36 26.06
CA GLU A 124 7.19 4.26 27.23
C GLU A 124 8.25 5.35 27.03
N GLU A 125 9.41 4.99 26.45
CA GLU A 125 10.44 5.96 26.10
C GLU A 125 9.96 6.97 25.04
N GLN A 126 9.22 6.52 24.03
CA GLN A 126 8.64 7.40 23.00
C GLN A 126 7.63 8.37 23.60
N MET A 127 6.72 7.90 24.46
CA MET A 127 5.77 8.79 25.14
C MET A 127 6.47 9.82 26.02
N LYS A 128 7.58 9.45 26.68
CA LYS A 128 8.42 10.40 27.43
C LYS A 128 9.04 11.46 26.51
N LYS A 129 9.58 11.07 25.36
CA LYS A 129 10.17 11.99 24.37
C LYS A 129 9.15 12.97 23.78
N LEU A 130 7.91 12.51 23.59
CA LEU A 130 6.81 13.33 23.11
C LEU A 130 6.26 14.29 24.19
N GLY A 131 6.75 14.20 25.42
CA GLY A 131 6.32 15.07 26.52
C GLY A 131 4.91 14.77 27.01
N PHE A 132 4.41 13.55 26.82
CA PHE A 132 3.07 13.18 27.29
C PHE A 132 2.99 13.23 28.80
N ASP A 133 1.89 13.79 29.32
CA ASP A 133 1.55 13.70 30.73
C ASP A 133 1.05 12.30 31.10
N GLU A 134 0.84 12.02 32.39
CA GLU A 134 0.38 10.70 32.82
C GLU A 134 -1.06 10.37 32.40
N ALA A 135 -1.91 11.37 32.12
CA ALA A 135 -3.25 11.11 31.61
C ALA A 135 -3.19 10.60 30.16
N GLN A 136 -2.43 11.28 29.31
CA GLN A 136 -2.17 10.88 27.93
C GLN A 136 -1.51 9.50 27.88
N LYS A 137 -0.47 9.25 28.70
CA LYS A 137 0.17 7.92 28.75
C LYS A 137 -0.80 6.80 29.12
N ARG A 138 -1.70 7.02 30.09
CA ARG A 138 -2.71 6.03 30.47
C ARG A 138 -3.62 5.67 29.31
N GLU A 139 -4.04 6.64 28.52
CA GLU A 139 -4.84 6.40 27.31
C GLU A 139 -4.05 5.54 26.30
N HIS A 140 -2.84 5.96 25.94
CA HIS A 140 -2.00 5.24 24.97
C HIS A 140 -1.59 3.83 25.40
N ARG A 141 -1.41 3.57 26.70
CA ARG A 141 -1.14 2.22 27.23
C ARG A 141 -2.25 1.21 26.91
N SER A 142 -3.48 1.66 26.64
CA SER A 142 -4.59 0.80 26.20
C SER A 142 -4.36 0.18 24.81
N TYR A 143 -3.44 0.75 24.02
CA TYR A 143 -3.08 0.32 22.68
C TYR A 143 -1.62 -0.18 22.60
N LYS A 144 -1.04 -0.58 23.74
CA LYS A 144 0.37 -0.93 23.84
C LYS A 144 0.79 -2.06 22.90
N ASP A 145 -0.09 -3.02 22.64
CA ASP A 145 0.19 -4.16 21.78
C ASP A 145 0.30 -3.68 20.31
N GLN A 146 -0.61 -2.80 19.87
CA GLN A 146 -0.55 -2.17 18.56
C GLN A 146 0.74 -1.36 18.40
N TYR A 147 1.06 -0.48 19.35
CA TYR A 147 2.30 0.30 19.32
C TYR A 147 3.56 -0.58 19.33
N ALA A 148 3.57 -1.66 20.11
CA ALA A 148 4.67 -2.61 20.14
C ALA A 148 4.89 -3.28 18.77
N THR A 149 3.82 -3.69 18.08
CA THR A 149 3.94 -4.26 16.73
C THR A 149 4.37 -3.24 15.69
N ILE A 150 3.95 -1.97 15.78
CA ILE A 150 4.46 -0.89 14.93
C ILE A 150 5.98 -0.74 15.11
N LEU A 151 6.47 -0.69 16.35
CA LEU A 151 7.91 -0.58 16.64
C LEU A 151 8.69 -1.83 16.20
N TYR A 152 8.09 -3.01 16.32
CA TYR A 152 8.67 -4.26 15.81
C TYR A 152 8.83 -4.24 14.28
N THR A 153 7.78 -3.83 13.56
CA THR A 153 7.84 -3.73 12.10
C THR A 153 8.81 -2.62 11.66
N ASP A 154 8.91 -1.48 12.36
CA ASP A 154 9.97 -0.48 12.12
C ASP A 154 11.37 -1.10 12.26
N ASN A 155 11.59 -1.88 13.31
CA ASN A 155 12.87 -2.57 13.52
C ASN A 155 13.15 -3.64 12.44
N ALA A 156 12.13 -4.36 11.98
CA ALA A 156 12.27 -5.29 10.86
C ALA A 156 12.66 -4.56 9.57
N ILE A 157 12.01 -3.44 9.24
CA ILE A 157 12.36 -2.60 8.09
C ILE A 157 13.78 -2.04 8.24
N ARG A 158 14.18 -1.63 9.45
CA ARG A 158 15.55 -1.20 9.75
C ARG A 158 16.56 -2.32 9.45
N HIS A 159 16.28 -3.55 9.88
CA HIS A 159 17.11 -4.71 9.57
C HIS A 159 17.20 -4.94 8.06
N LEU A 160 16.08 -4.85 7.32
CA LEU A 160 16.09 -4.92 5.86
C LEU A 160 17.10 -3.93 5.28
N PHE A 161 17.05 -2.65 5.65
CA PHE A 161 17.99 -1.64 5.12
C PHE A 161 19.45 -1.88 5.53
N GLN A 162 19.69 -2.29 6.78
CA GLN A 162 21.03 -2.60 7.30
C GLN A 162 21.70 -3.76 6.56
N GLU A 163 20.93 -4.74 6.10
CA GLU A 163 21.47 -5.85 5.32
C GLU A 163 21.45 -5.55 3.82
N PHE A 164 20.41 -4.89 3.31
CA PHE A 164 20.27 -4.59 1.89
C PHE A 164 21.37 -3.65 1.40
N VAL A 165 21.86 -2.71 2.22
CA VAL A 165 23.00 -1.84 1.88
C VAL A 165 24.28 -2.61 1.50
N LYS A 166 24.42 -3.85 1.99
CA LYS A 166 25.56 -4.73 1.68
C LYS A 166 25.43 -5.40 0.31
N LEU A 167 24.24 -5.35 -0.31
CA LEU A 167 23.95 -5.99 -1.59
C LEU A 167 24.33 -5.09 -2.77
N PRO A 168 24.86 -5.63 -3.89
CA PRO A 168 25.17 -4.85 -5.09
C PRO A 168 23.99 -4.06 -5.66
N ALA A 169 22.77 -4.54 -5.45
CA ALA A 169 21.53 -3.92 -5.91
C ALA A 169 21.20 -2.58 -5.22
N TYR A 170 21.66 -2.36 -3.98
CA TYR A 170 21.27 -1.21 -3.16
C TYR A 170 21.43 0.12 -3.89
N ARG A 171 22.62 0.35 -4.47
CA ARG A 171 23.01 1.61 -5.11
C ARG A 171 22.06 2.09 -6.21
N ASN A 172 21.25 1.20 -6.78
CA ASN A 172 20.31 1.51 -7.86
C ASN A 172 18.93 0.88 -7.59
N THR A 173 18.46 1.00 -6.34
CA THR A 173 17.12 0.55 -5.94
C THR A 173 16.26 1.76 -5.54
N ILE A 174 14.99 1.74 -5.94
CA ILE A 174 13.95 2.64 -5.45
C ILE A 174 13.09 1.83 -4.48
N PHE A 175 13.04 2.26 -3.23
CA PHE A 175 12.19 1.72 -2.19
C PHE A 175 10.92 2.55 -2.09
N ILE A 176 9.78 1.88 -2.07
CA ILE A 176 8.46 2.50 -1.86
C ILE A 176 7.84 1.77 -0.68
N ILE A 177 7.64 2.48 0.43
CA ILE A 177 7.16 1.95 1.70
C ILE A 177 5.84 2.64 2.00
N THR A 178 4.78 1.86 2.20
CA THR A 178 3.46 2.37 2.56
C THR A 178 2.74 1.40 3.47
N GLY A 179 1.78 1.92 4.25
CA GLY A 179 0.74 1.09 4.84
C GLY A 179 -0.30 0.69 3.77
N ASP A 180 -0.95 -0.44 3.96
CA ASP A 180 -2.11 -0.90 3.18
C ASP A 180 -3.39 -0.22 3.66
N HIS A 181 -3.58 -0.09 4.97
CA HIS A 181 -4.61 0.70 5.62
C HIS A 181 -4.19 1.13 7.04
N ARG A 182 -4.96 2.03 7.65
CA ARG A 182 -4.77 2.44 9.06
C ARG A 182 -5.23 1.32 10.00
N LEU A 183 -4.61 1.23 11.18
CA LEU A 183 -5.08 0.38 12.28
C LEU A 183 -6.36 1.00 12.88
N PRO A 184 -7.54 0.36 12.73
CA PRO A 184 -8.79 0.93 13.21
C PRO A 184 -8.92 0.98 14.74
N GLU A 185 -8.13 0.19 15.46
CA GLU A 185 -8.15 0.10 16.92
C GLU A 185 -7.58 1.37 17.57
N ILE A 186 -6.63 2.05 16.92
CA ILE A 186 -6.07 3.29 17.42
C ILE A 186 -7.04 4.44 17.08
N PRO A 187 -7.42 5.30 18.05
CA PRO A 187 -8.37 6.39 17.84
C PRO A 187 -8.04 7.25 16.62
N MET A 188 -9.06 7.60 15.84
CA MET A 188 -8.92 8.47 14.67
C MET A 188 -9.21 9.91 15.05
N SER A 189 -8.42 10.86 14.52
CA SER A 189 -8.68 12.29 14.79
C SER A 189 -9.91 12.80 14.06
N THR A 190 -10.05 12.43 12.78
CA THR A 190 -11.22 12.75 11.95
C THR A 190 -11.52 11.59 11.01
N LYS A 191 -12.64 11.64 10.28
CA LYS A 191 -13.06 10.54 9.39
C LYS A 191 -12.05 10.22 8.28
N ILE A 192 -11.38 11.23 7.72
CA ILE A 192 -10.43 11.03 6.62
C ILE A 192 -9.14 10.33 7.07
N ASP A 193 -8.81 10.41 8.36
CA ASP A 193 -7.65 9.77 8.96
C ASP A 193 -7.67 8.25 8.72
N ARG A 194 -8.85 7.63 8.60
CA ARG A 194 -9.02 6.21 8.24
C ARG A 194 -8.23 5.78 6.99
N TYR A 195 -8.04 6.69 6.04
CA TYR A 195 -7.39 6.44 4.76
C TYR A 195 -5.92 6.88 4.73
N HIS A 196 -5.45 7.51 5.79
CA HIS A 196 -4.12 8.10 5.83
C HIS A 196 -3.09 7.05 6.26
N VAL A 197 -2.18 6.75 5.35
CA VAL A 197 -1.04 5.84 5.55
C VAL A 197 0.24 6.54 5.10
N PRO A 198 1.41 6.22 5.69
CA PRO A 198 2.66 6.78 5.22
C PRO A 198 2.92 6.38 3.77
N LEU A 199 3.53 7.26 2.98
CA LEU A 199 4.15 6.92 1.70
C LEU A 199 5.57 7.48 1.67
N ILE A 200 6.55 6.59 1.79
CA ILE A 200 7.96 6.94 1.79
C ILE A 200 8.59 6.39 0.50
N ILE A 201 9.19 7.29 -0.29
CA ILE A 201 9.96 6.91 -1.47
C ILE A 201 11.43 7.25 -1.20
N TYR A 202 12.29 6.24 -1.23
CA TYR A 202 13.70 6.37 -0.93
C TYR A 202 14.56 5.71 -2.01
N SER A 203 15.73 6.27 -2.26
CA SER A 203 16.80 5.66 -3.06
C SER A 203 18.12 6.27 -2.64
N PRO A 204 19.24 5.52 -2.62
CA PRO A 204 20.57 6.13 -2.41
C PRO A 204 20.95 7.11 -3.53
N MET A 205 20.26 7.09 -4.67
CA MET A 205 20.44 8.06 -5.76
C MET A 205 19.62 9.34 -5.58
N LEU A 206 18.78 9.43 -4.54
CA LEU A 206 17.95 10.60 -4.30
C LEU A 206 18.84 11.79 -3.88
N LYS A 207 18.81 12.87 -4.67
CA LYS A 207 19.71 14.03 -4.48
C LYS A 207 19.32 14.96 -3.33
N ARG A 208 18.06 14.92 -2.90
CA ARG A 208 17.51 15.77 -1.84
C ARG A 208 16.33 15.11 -1.14
N ASN A 209 16.15 15.44 0.13
CA ASN A 209 14.90 15.13 0.83
C ASN A 209 13.79 16.13 0.44
N ALA A 210 12.55 15.70 0.64
CA ALA A 210 11.37 16.55 0.48
C ALA A 210 10.21 15.95 1.27
N SER A 211 9.41 16.81 1.90
CA SER A 211 8.07 16.47 2.37
C SER A 211 7.06 17.02 1.36
N VAL A 212 6.17 16.15 0.90
CA VAL A 212 5.09 16.48 -0.04
C VAL A 212 3.80 16.57 0.77
N ARG A 213 3.09 17.70 0.64
CA ARG A 213 1.83 17.96 1.37
C ARG A 213 0.61 17.89 0.47
N SER A 214 0.79 17.81 -0.85
CA SER A 214 -0.31 17.56 -1.76
C SER A 214 -0.90 16.16 -1.54
N VAL A 215 -2.21 16.06 -1.70
CA VAL A 215 -2.94 14.81 -1.46
C VAL A 215 -2.67 13.82 -2.60
N SER A 216 -2.44 12.56 -2.23
CA SER A 216 -2.25 11.45 -3.17
C SER A 216 -2.80 10.16 -2.57
N SER A 217 -3.09 9.17 -3.41
CA SER A 217 -3.60 7.87 -2.98
C SER A 217 -2.76 6.71 -3.52
N HIS A 218 -3.01 5.48 -3.06
CA HIS A 218 -2.44 4.27 -3.68
C HIS A 218 -2.76 4.14 -5.17
N LEU A 219 -3.87 4.72 -5.63
CA LEU A 219 -4.25 4.69 -7.06
C LEU A 219 -3.20 5.41 -7.93
N ASP A 220 -2.39 6.27 -7.34
CA ASP A 220 -1.44 7.13 -8.02
C ASP A 220 -0.01 6.58 -8.03
N ILE A 221 0.28 5.53 -7.27
CA ILE A 221 1.61 4.91 -7.21
C ILE A 221 1.96 4.27 -8.55
N ALA A 222 1.09 3.40 -9.08
CA ALA A 222 1.31 2.70 -10.34
C ALA A 222 1.52 3.66 -11.55
N PRO A 223 0.63 4.63 -11.82
CA PRO A 223 0.86 5.59 -12.92
C PRO A 223 2.16 6.39 -12.75
N SER A 224 2.54 6.74 -11.52
CA SER A 224 3.78 7.48 -11.26
C SER A 224 5.03 6.69 -11.59
N ILE A 225 5.10 5.44 -11.12
CA ILE A 225 6.24 4.55 -11.39
C ILE A 225 6.32 4.28 -12.89
N VAL A 226 5.21 3.93 -13.53
CA VAL A 226 5.19 3.65 -14.97
C VAL A 226 5.64 4.87 -15.77
N LYS A 227 5.11 6.07 -15.46
CA LYS A 227 5.49 7.29 -16.16
C LYS A 227 6.96 7.65 -15.94
N PHE A 228 7.45 7.52 -14.71
CA PHE A 228 8.87 7.71 -14.39
C PHE A 228 9.77 6.77 -15.20
N LEU A 229 9.42 5.48 -15.25
CA LEU A 229 10.18 4.47 -15.99
C LEU A 229 10.10 4.66 -17.51
N GLN A 230 8.96 5.10 -18.04
CA GLN A 230 8.82 5.48 -19.45
C GLN A 230 9.73 6.64 -19.82
N ALA A 231 9.73 7.70 -19.00
CA ALA A 231 10.49 8.91 -19.27
C ALA A 231 12.00 8.71 -19.17
N ASN A 232 12.46 7.89 -18.21
CA ASN A 232 13.88 7.77 -17.90
C ASN A 232 14.54 6.49 -18.41
N TYR A 233 13.77 5.41 -18.62
CA TYR A 233 14.30 4.07 -18.94
C TYR A 233 13.60 3.41 -20.13
N LYS A 234 12.84 4.18 -20.93
CA LYS A 234 12.17 3.72 -22.16
C LYS A 234 11.27 2.49 -21.94
N LEU A 235 10.62 2.40 -20.77
CA LEU A 235 9.67 1.33 -20.47
C LEU A 235 8.58 1.26 -21.56
N ASN A 236 8.38 0.08 -22.15
CA ASN A 236 7.29 -0.14 -23.08
C ASN A 236 5.99 -0.45 -22.32
N ALA A 237 5.02 0.46 -22.38
CA ALA A 237 3.73 0.31 -21.71
C ALA A 237 2.57 0.66 -22.64
N PRO A 238 1.38 0.06 -22.44
CA PRO A 238 0.23 0.33 -23.28
C PRO A 238 -0.29 1.76 -23.07
N LYS A 239 -0.93 2.32 -24.12
CA LYS A 239 -1.63 3.61 -24.02
C LYS A 239 -2.91 3.52 -23.17
N LEU A 240 -3.58 2.36 -23.21
CA LEU A 240 -4.77 2.06 -22.42
C LEU A 240 -4.38 1.16 -21.24
N VAL A 241 -4.84 1.52 -20.05
CA VAL A 241 -4.38 0.99 -18.76
C VAL A 241 -5.56 0.66 -17.86
N THR A 242 -5.35 -0.12 -16.81
CA THR A 242 -6.42 -0.58 -15.90
C THR A 242 -6.38 0.05 -14.51
N TRP A 243 -5.45 0.97 -14.25
CA TRP A 243 -5.45 1.79 -13.03
C TRP A 243 -6.37 3.00 -13.17
N VAL A 244 -6.88 3.47 -12.04
CA VAL A 244 -7.88 4.55 -11.96
C VAL A 244 -7.24 5.90 -11.64
N GLY A 245 -6.09 5.90 -10.97
CA GLY A 245 -5.38 7.13 -10.59
C GLY A 245 -4.60 7.76 -11.75
N THR A 246 -4.07 8.95 -11.49
CA THR A 246 -3.47 9.82 -12.50
C THR A 246 -1.98 10.12 -12.26
N GLY A 247 -1.46 9.75 -11.09
CA GLY A 247 -0.07 10.00 -10.71
C GLY A 247 0.00 10.86 -9.46
N LEU A 248 1.12 10.75 -8.74
CA LEU A 248 1.36 11.42 -7.47
C LEU A 248 1.46 12.92 -7.74
N ASP A 249 0.71 13.70 -6.97
CA ASP A 249 0.98 15.12 -6.85
C ASP A 249 2.20 15.29 -5.93
N THR A 250 3.25 15.93 -6.43
CA THR A 250 4.54 16.07 -5.73
C THR A 250 4.79 17.50 -5.26
N VAL A 251 3.73 18.32 -5.21
CA VAL A 251 3.81 19.70 -4.72
C VAL A 251 3.98 19.72 -3.19
N ARG A 252 4.91 20.57 -2.75
CA ARG A 252 5.28 20.67 -1.32
C ARG A 252 4.26 21.43 -0.48
N GLN A 253 3.39 22.19 -1.13
CA GLN A 253 2.27 22.88 -0.49
C GLN A 253 1.04 21.98 -0.46
N PHE A 254 0.19 22.19 0.54
CA PHE A 254 -1.10 21.51 0.56
C PHE A 254 -1.93 21.96 -0.64
N ARG A 255 -2.44 20.97 -1.35
CA ARG A 255 -3.48 21.08 -2.36
C ARG A 255 -4.00 19.68 -2.65
N ASN A 256 -5.13 19.61 -3.31
CA ASN A 256 -5.57 18.38 -3.93
C ASN A 256 -6.13 18.68 -5.33
N ILE A 257 -5.54 18.05 -6.34
CA ILE A 257 -5.98 18.15 -7.73
C ILE A 257 -6.79 16.92 -8.17
N HIS A 258 -6.96 15.96 -7.27
CA HIS A 258 -7.52 14.66 -7.59
C HIS A 258 -8.95 14.49 -7.08
N ARG A 259 -9.56 13.41 -7.57
CA ARG A 259 -10.86 12.94 -7.12
C ARG A 259 -10.74 11.47 -6.76
N TYR A 260 -11.06 11.13 -5.51
CA TYR A 260 -10.85 9.78 -4.98
C TYR A 260 -12.13 9.19 -4.41
N PRO A 261 -12.58 8.06 -4.97
CA PRO A 261 -13.50 7.19 -4.28
C PRO A 261 -12.74 6.44 -3.18
N LEU A 262 -13.29 6.42 -1.97
CA LEU A 262 -12.65 5.85 -0.79
C LEU A 262 -13.53 4.76 -0.19
N LYS A 263 -12.98 3.55 -0.11
CA LYS A 263 -13.68 2.37 0.39
C LYS A 263 -13.36 2.17 1.86
N GLN A 264 -14.37 2.30 2.73
CA GLN A 264 -14.24 2.21 4.18
C GLN A 264 -13.98 0.77 4.66
N THR A 265 -14.61 -0.21 4.00
CA THR A 265 -14.44 -1.65 4.24
C THR A 265 -14.35 -2.39 2.90
N ILE A 266 -14.22 -3.72 2.91
CA ILE A 266 -14.26 -4.51 1.69
C ILE A 266 -15.56 -4.36 0.90
N SER A 267 -16.65 -3.84 1.46
CA SER A 267 -17.94 -3.65 0.77
C SER A 267 -18.40 -2.19 0.71
N ASP A 268 -17.91 -1.33 1.59
CA ASP A 268 -18.49 -0.01 1.82
C ASP A 268 -17.75 1.08 1.06
N LEU A 269 -18.24 1.42 -0.14
CA LEU A 269 -17.76 2.56 -0.92
C LEU A 269 -18.56 3.81 -0.55
N THR A 270 -18.27 4.40 0.61
CA THR A 270 -19.11 5.43 1.26
C THR A 270 -18.59 6.84 1.16
N ASP A 271 -17.28 7.01 0.95
CA ASP A 271 -16.61 8.30 1.06
C ASP A 271 -16.00 8.73 -0.29
N TYR A 272 -15.94 10.04 -0.51
CA TYR A 272 -15.42 10.64 -1.75
C TYR A 272 -14.63 11.91 -1.47
N VAL A 273 -13.50 12.08 -2.12
CA VAL A 273 -12.70 13.31 -2.11
C VAL A 273 -12.76 13.94 -3.49
N SER A 274 -12.95 15.26 -3.56
CA SER A 274 -12.81 16.03 -4.80
C SER A 274 -12.21 17.39 -4.49
N GLY A 275 -10.96 17.59 -4.92
CA GLY A 275 -10.20 18.77 -4.51
C GLY A 275 -10.07 18.84 -2.98
N GLU A 276 -10.26 20.02 -2.41
CA GLU A 276 -10.16 20.26 -0.97
C GLU A 276 -11.43 19.89 -0.19
N TYR A 277 -12.30 19.05 -0.76
CA TYR A 277 -13.56 18.65 -0.15
C TYR A 277 -13.64 17.14 0.03
N PHE A 278 -14.20 16.74 1.16
CA PHE A 278 -14.44 15.36 1.55
C PHE A 278 -15.93 15.16 1.84
N LEU A 279 -16.56 14.25 1.11
CA LEU A 279 -17.93 13.82 1.32
C LEU A 279 -17.90 12.49 2.06
N SER A 280 -18.48 12.43 3.26
CA SER A 280 -18.67 11.18 3.99
C SER A 280 -20.15 10.88 4.18
N GLY A 281 -20.64 9.86 3.48
CA GLY A 281 -22.06 9.62 3.33
C GLY A 281 -22.74 10.81 2.67
N GLN A 282 -23.53 11.57 3.44
CA GLN A 282 -24.17 12.80 2.99
C GLN A 282 -23.53 14.06 3.58
N THR A 283 -22.55 13.96 4.48
CA THR A 283 -21.98 15.13 5.14
C THR A 283 -20.76 15.62 4.37
N LEU A 284 -20.74 16.92 4.06
CA LEU A 284 -19.64 17.59 3.37
C LEU A 284 -18.69 18.24 4.38
N PHE A 285 -17.39 18.08 4.12
CA PHE A 285 -16.30 18.68 4.88
C PHE A 285 -15.34 19.39 3.93
N SER A 286 -14.72 20.47 4.40
CA SER A 286 -13.49 21.00 3.82
C SER A 286 -12.27 20.34 4.45
N ILE A 287 -11.25 20.06 3.65
CA ILE A 287 -9.98 19.48 4.07
C ILE A 287 -9.00 20.64 4.29
N ARG A 288 -8.53 20.81 5.51
CA ARG A 288 -7.53 21.83 5.87
C ARG A 288 -6.12 21.35 5.56
N ASP A 289 -5.17 22.27 5.61
CA ASP A 289 -3.77 22.00 5.22
C ASP A 289 -3.04 21.02 6.16
N ASN A 290 -3.51 20.89 7.39
CA ASN A 290 -3.12 19.88 8.37
C ASN A 290 -3.91 18.57 8.24
N PHE A 291 -4.66 18.41 7.13
CA PHE A 291 -5.53 17.27 6.84
C PHE A 291 -6.71 17.10 7.81
N ALA A 292 -7.02 18.11 8.63
CA ALA A 292 -8.22 18.13 9.44
C ALA A 292 -9.48 18.32 8.58
N LEU A 293 -10.61 17.86 9.10
CA LEU A 293 -11.92 18.04 8.49
C LEU A 293 -12.71 19.08 9.24
N GLU A 294 -13.24 20.06 8.53
CA GLU A 294 -14.20 21.03 9.06
C GLU A 294 -15.52 20.89 8.32
N PRO A 295 -16.67 20.77 9.03
CA PRO A 295 -17.98 20.75 8.39
C PRO A 295 -18.14 21.94 7.44
N PHE A 296 -18.66 21.67 6.25
CA PHE A 296 -18.83 22.69 5.22
C PHE A 296 -20.25 22.61 4.66
N GLN A 297 -20.98 23.72 4.74
CA GLN A 297 -22.37 23.81 4.28
C GLN A 297 -22.43 24.61 2.99
N ASP A 298 -22.64 23.91 1.88
CA ASP A 298 -22.83 24.48 0.54
C ASP A 298 -23.56 23.43 -0.31
N ASP A 299 -24.86 23.64 -0.54
CA ASP A 299 -25.73 22.70 -1.23
C ASP A 299 -25.28 22.43 -2.67
N ALA A 300 -24.75 23.44 -3.35
CA ALA A 300 -24.26 23.32 -4.72
C ALA A 300 -22.98 22.47 -4.76
N LYS A 301 -22.04 22.72 -3.84
CA LYS A 301 -20.80 21.93 -3.71
C LYS A 301 -21.09 20.49 -3.31
N GLN A 302 -22.01 20.28 -2.37
CA GLN A 302 -22.43 18.96 -1.92
C GLN A 302 -23.07 18.17 -3.07
N SER A 303 -24.00 18.80 -3.79
CA SER A 303 -24.64 18.19 -4.97
C SER A 303 -23.63 17.87 -6.06
N GLN A 304 -22.62 18.73 -6.28
CA GLN A 304 -21.52 18.45 -7.20
C GLN A 304 -20.77 17.19 -6.80
N LEU A 305 -20.32 17.08 -5.55
CA LEU A 305 -19.55 15.92 -5.08
C LEU A 305 -20.37 14.62 -5.10
N ILE A 306 -21.65 14.69 -4.74
CA ILE A 306 -22.58 13.55 -4.84
C ILE A 306 -22.72 13.12 -6.30
N GLY A 307 -22.88 14.06 -7.23
CA GLY A 307 -22.96 13.79 -8.67
C GLY A 307 -21.69 13.12 -9.21
N GLU A 308 -20.51 13.67 -8.89
CA GLU A 308 -19.21 13.11 -9.26
C GLU A 308 -19.03 11.69 -8.71
N PHE A 309 -19.41 11.46 -7.45
CA PHE A 309 -19.31 10.15 -6.83
C PHE A 309 -20.28 9.14 -7.43
N ASN A 310 -21.51 9.54 -7.71
CA ASN A 310 -22.51 8.70 -8.38
C ASN A 310 -22.07 8.34 -9.81
N GLN A 311 -21.43 9.27 -10.52
CA GLN A 311 -20.84 8.99 -11.83
C GLN A 311 -19.73 7.93 -11.71
N TYR A 312 -18.82 8.06 -10.73
CA TYR A 312 -17.80 7.04 -10.48
C TYR A 312 -18.44 5.67 -10.18
N ARG A 313 -19.42 5.62 -9.27
CA ARG A 313 -20.13 4.39 -8.89
C ARG A 313 -20.79 3.74 -10.11
N SER A 314 -21.43 4.53 -10.98
CA SER A 314 -22.04 4.04 -12.22
C SER A 314 -21.01 3.39 -13.15
N GLN A 315 -19.89 4.08 -13.43
CA GLN A 315 -18.81 3.56 -14.26
C GLN A 315 -18.20 2.27 -13.66
N ASN A 316 -17.96 2.29 -12.36
CA ASN A 316 -17.40 1.16 -11.62
C ASN A 316 -18.35 -0.06 -11.62
N ASN A 317 -19.66 0.17 -11.53
CA ASN A 317 -20.69 -0.88 -11.63
C ASN A 317 -20.74 -1.48 -13.04
N GLN A 318 -20.67 -0.66 -14.10
CA GLN A 318 -20.61 -1.16 -15.48
C GLN A 318 -19.40 -2.06 -15.71
N VAL A 319 -18.24 -1.67 -15.18
CA VAL A 319 -17.02 -2.49 -15.23
C VAL A 319 -17.19 -3.78 -14.43
N SER A 320 -17.76 -3.69 -13.23
CA SER A 320 -17.98 -4.84 -12.34
C SER A 320 -18.94 -5.87 -12.94
N GLN A 321 -19.94 -5.43 -13.72
CA GLN A 321 -20.87 -6.31 -14.41
C GLN A 321 -20.28 -6.92 -15.69
N SER A 322 -19.53 -6.13 -16.46
CA SER A 322 -18.99 -6.58 -17.75
C SER A 322 -17.73 -7.44 -17.62
N LEU A 323 -16.98 -7.30 -16.52
CA LEU A 323 -15.67 -7.93 -16.31
C LEU A 323 -14.70 -7.70 -17.48
N LYS A 324 -14.80 -6.52 -18.11
CA LYS A 324 -13.94 -6.11 -19.24
C LYS A 324 -13.18 -4.84 -18.87
N LEU A 325 -11.91 -4.99 -18.53
CA LEU A 325 -11.03 -3.87 -18.19
C LEU A 325 -10.15 -3.41 -19.35
N ILE A 326 -9.78 -4.32 -20.25
CA ILE A 326 -8.83 -4.05 -21.33
C ILE A 326 -9.14 -4.93 -22.54
N PRO A 327 -8.89 -4.47 -23.77
CA PRO A 327 -9.04 -5.31 -24.97
C PRO A 327 -8.11 -6.52 -24.97
N ASP A 328 -8.60 -7.64 -25.47
CA ASP A 328 -7.85 -8.90 -25.57
C ASP A 328 -6.55 -8.77 -26.39
N SER A 329 -6.57 -7.98 -27.47
CA SER A 329 -5.40 -7.72 -28.30
C SER A 329 -4.30 -7.00 -27.54
N LEU A 330 -4.67 -6.04 -26.70
CA LEU A 330 -3.73 -5.28 -25.88
C LEU A 330 -3.19 -6.13 -24.73
N TYR A 331 -4.04 -6.92 -24.09
CA TYR A 331 -3.61 -7.88 -23.06
C TYR A 331 -2.62 -8.90 -23.62
N LYS A 332 -2.92 -9.53 -24.77
CA LYS A 332 -1.99 -10.48 -25.42
C LYS A 332 -0.64 -9.86 -25.76
N LYS A 333 -0.61 -8.56 -26.11
CA LYS A 333 0.64 -7.86 -26.48
C LYS A 333 1.55 -7.59 -25.28
N PHE A 334 0.97 -7.31 -24.12
CA PHE A 334 1.69 -6.82 -22.93
C PHE A 334 1.72 -7.79 -21.75
N LYS A 335 0.95 -8.88 -21.77
CA LYS A 335 1.11 -9.95 -20.79
C LYS A 335 2.48 -10.63 -21.01
N PRO A 336 3.26 -10.85 -19.96
CA PRO A 336 4.55 -11.54 -20.04
C PRO A 336 4.43 -13.00 -20.48
#